data_AF-A0A5E4PVN9-F1
#
_entry.id   AF-A0A5E4PVN9-F1
#
_cell.length_a   1.000
_cell.length_b   1.000
_cell.length_c   1.000
_cell.angle_alpha   90.00
_cell.angle_beta   90.00
_cell.angle_gamma   90.00
#
_symmetry.space_group_name_H-M   'P 1'
#
loop_
_entity.id
_entity.type
_entity.pdbx_description
1 polymer ?
#
loop_
_entity_poly.entity_id
_entity_poly.type
_entity_poly.pdbx_seq_one_letter_code
_entity_poly.pdbx_strand_id
1 'polypeptide(L)'
;MVAVGGWAEGGSKYSRMVAEKSSRMAFVRSIVDFLNTYEFDGLDLDWEYPGAADRGGSFSDKDKFLYLVQELRRAFIRAGKGWELTAAVPMANFRLMEGYHVPDLCQELDAIHVMSYDLRGNWAGFADVHSPLYKRPHDQWAYEKLNVNDGLNLWEEKGCPSNKLVVGIPFYGRSFTLSSGNTNYGLGTYINKEAGGGLPAPFTNATGFSAYYEICMDVNNPENGWTKKWDDQGMCPYAYKGTQWVGYEDPRSVEIKMNWIKQKGYLGAMTWAIDMDDFQGVCGEKNPLIKLLHQYMSTYSVPPARTGNITPTPEWAKPPSTPSDASEGAPIPTTTTTQAPTTRPATQPTVVQQTTTTAAPVEQPEIINEIEQPPSENEVDSPEVCSSNEDYIADKKRCDKYWRCVNGESVQFMCQPGTVFNTALNVCDWPNNVNRSECKIK
;
A
#
# COMPACT_ATOMS: atom_id res chain seq x y z
N MET A 1 -1.47 9.01 -5.48
CA MET A 1 -0.75 9.01 -4.19
C MET A 1 0.34 7.95 -4.18
N VAL A 2 1.30 8.03 -3.25
CA VAL A 2 2.34 7.01 -2.98
C VAL A 2 2.37 6.65 -1.50
N ALA A 3 2.61 5.39 -1.15
CA ALA A 3 2.76 4.95 0.24
C ALA A 3 4.24 4.89 0.65
N VAL A 4 4.55 5.30 1.88
CA VAL A 4 5.90 5.18 2.47
C VAL A 4 5.83 4.37 3.76
N GLY A 5 6.53 3.24 3.80
CA GLY A 5 6.36 2.28 4.89
C GLY A 5 6.32 0.84 4.44
N GLY A 6 5.39 0.10 5.03
CA GLY A 6 5.16 -1.30 4.80
C GLY A 6 5.99 -2.21 5.71
N TRP A 7 5.48 -3.42 5.91
CA TRP A 7 6.06 -4.40 6.83
C TRP A 7 7.55 -4.68 6.56
N ALA A 8 7.95 -4.74 5.29
CA ALA A 8 9.33 -5.06 4.89
C ALA A 8 10.33 -3.93 5.20
N GLU A 9 9.91 -2.66 5.21
CA GLU A 9 10.79 -1.52 5.48
C GLU A 9 11.23 -1.46 6.95
N GLY A 10 10.47 -2.08 7.86
CA GLY A 10 10.72 -2.07 9.30
C GLY A 10 10.34 -0.74 9.97
N GLY A 11 10.29 -0.71 11.31
CA GLY A 11 9.88 0.49 12.07
C GLY A 11 11.05 1.38 12.55
N SER A 12 12.26 0.84 12.68
CA SER A 12 13.38 1.55 13.34
C SER A 12 13.90 2.77 12.55
N LYS A 13 13.79 2.76 11.22
CA LYS A 13 14.12 3.92 10.38
C LYS A 13 13.19 5.10 10.66
N TYR A 14 11.89 4.81 10.81
CA TYR A 14 10.87 5.83 11.09
C TYR A 14 11.00 6.39 12.51
N SER A 15 11.19 5.54 13.52
CA SER A 15 11.44 5.99 14.90
C SER A 15 12.66 6.94 14.97
N ARG A 16 13.76 6.59 14.29
CA ARG A 16 14.94 7.47 14.17
C ARG A 16 14.64 8.76 13.40
N MET A 17 13.90 8.69 12.30
CA MET A 17 13.55 9.87 11.49
C MET A 17 12.69 10.87 12.27
N VAL A 18 11.72 10.39 13.06
CA VAL A 18 10.85 11.28 13.83
C VAL A 18 11.50 11.82 15.11
N ALA A 19 12.63 11.23 15.53
CA ALA A 19 13.30 11.52 16.80
C ALA A 19 13.58 13.00 17.03
N GLU A 20 14.03 13.71 15.99
CA GLU A 20 14.42 15.12 16.03
C GLU A 20 13.61 15.96 15.02
N LYS A 21 13.39 17.24 15.33
CA LYS A 21 12.70 18.16 14.40
C LYS A 21 13.47 18.31 13.07
N SER A 22 14.80 18.39 13.13
CA SER A 22 15.65 18.56 11.95
C SER A 22 15.53 17.39 10.98
N SER A 23 15.52 16.14 11.49
CA SER A 23 15.36 14.94 10.66
C SER A 23 13.96 14.84 10.07
N ARG A 24 12.90 15.17 10.83
CA ARG A 24 11.54 15.26 10.28
C ARG A 24 11.43 16.27 9.16
N MET A 25 11.98 17.47 9.35
CA MET A 25 11.92 18.51 8.31
C MET A 25 12.76 18.15 7.07
N ALA A 26 13.86 17.40 7.21
CA ALA A 26 14.59 16.86 6.07
C ALA A 26 13.72 15.88 5.28
N PHE A 27 13.04 14.96 5.97
CA PHE A 27 12.11 14.01 5.36
C PHE A 27 10.92 14.72 4.69
N VAL A 28 10.29 15.69 5.35
CA VAL A 28 9.17 16.47 4.80
C VAL A 28 9.56 17.17 3.49
N ARG A 29 10.74 17.79 3.42
CA ARG A 29 11.23 18.41 2.18
C ARG A 29 11.45 17.37 1.08
N SER A 30 12.09 16.25 1.41
CA SER A 30 12.29 15.14 0.48
C SER A 30 10.97 14.59 -0.06
N ILE A 31 9.93 14.48 0.76
CA ILE A 31 8.60 14.06 0.31
C ILE A 31 8.00 15.08 -0.64
N VAL A 32 8.03 16.38 -0.31
CA VAL A 32 7.49 17.42 -1.19
C VAL A 32 8.18 17.40 -2.56
N ASP A 33 9.51 17.27 -2.59
CA ASP A 33 10.28 17.16 -3.83
C ASP A 33 9.92 15.89 -4.60
N PHE A 34 9.79 14.76 -3.92
CA PHE A 34 9.40 13.49 -4.53
C PHE A 34 7.99 13.54 -5.15
N LEU A 35 7.00 14.04 -4.40
CA LEU A 35 5.62 14.18 -4.88
C LEU A 35 5.54 15.12 -6.08
N ASN A 36 6.34 16.20 -6.09
CA ASN A 36 6.44 17.10 -7.25
C ASN A 36 7.08 16.42 -8.45
N THR A 37 8.17 15.70 -8.25
CA THR A 37 8.97 15.08 -9.32
C THR A 37 8.17 14.00 -10.05
N TYR A 38 7.42 13.20 -9.31
CA TYR A 38 6.66 12.06 -9.83
C TYR A 38 5.16 12.33 -9.97
N GLU A 39 4.75 13.60 -9.82
CA GLU A 39 3.38 14.06 -10.03
C GLU A 39 2.32 13.28 -9.24
N PHE A 40 2.63 12.92 -7.99
CA PHE A 40 1.68 12.26 -7.11
C PHE A 40 0.70 13.25 -6.46
N ASP A 41 -0.54 12.81 -6.27
CA ASP A 41 -1.58 13.62 -5.60
C ASP A 41 -1.51 13.63 -4.06
N GLY A 42 -0.51 12.99 -3.46
CA GLY A 42 -0.42 12.89 -2.01
C GLY A 42 0.39 11.70 -1.50
N LEU A 43 0.42 11.56 -0.18
CA LEU A 43 1.20 10.56 0.56
C LEU A 43 0.30 9.72 1.47
N ASP A 44 0.51 8.41 1.47
CA ASP A 44 0.00 7.49 2.49
C ASP A 44 1.13 7.08 3.44
N LEU A 45 0.94 7.27 4.74
CA LEU A 45 1.90 6.88 5.77
C LEU A 45 1.62 5.46 6.26
N ASP A 46 2.56 4.55 6.04
CA ASP A 46 2.44 3.14 6.43
C ASP A 46 3.58 2.69 7.35
N TRP A 47 3.89 3.50 8.36
CA TRP A 47 4.86 3.12 9.40
C TRP A 47 4.26 2.06 10.31
N GLU A 48 4.82 0.85 10.26
CA GLU A 48 4.41 -0.29 11.09
C GLU A 48 5.43 -0.65 12.20
N TYR A 49 5.30 -0.17 13.44
CA TYR A 49 4.34 0.83 13.94
C TYR A 49 5.04 1.81 14.89
N PRO A 50 4.57 3.07 15.01
CA PRO A 50 5.03 3.97 16.08
C PRO A 50 4.79 3.33 17.45
N GLY A 51 5.81 3.36 18.31
CA GLY A 51 5.73 2.83 19.68
C GLY A 51 5.91 1.32 19.81
N ALA A 52 5.90 0.58 18.70
CA ALA A 52 6.02 -0.87 18.70
C ALA A 52 7.47 -1.32 18.97
N ALA A 53 7.74 -1.80 20.19
CA ALA A 53 9.06 -2.30 20.58
C ALA A 53 9.56 -3.46 19.69
N ASP A 54 8.65 -4.36 19.29
CA ASP A 54 8.92 -5.49 18.38
C ASP A 54 9.25 -5.06 16.94
N ARG A 55 9.10 -3.77 16.63
CA ARG A 55 9.41 -3.16 15.32
C ARG A 55 10.51 -2.09 15.42
N GLY A 56 11.17 -1.98 16.57
CA GLY A 56 12.23 -1.00 16.84
C GLY A 56 11.73 0.41 17.14
N GLY A 57 10.47 0.54 17.58
CA GLY A 57 9.88 1.78 18.07
C GLY A 57 10.09 2.00 19.58
N SER A 58 9.70 3.18 20.05
CA SER A 58 9.85 3.65 21.44
C SER A 58 8.66 4.47 21.90
N PHE A 59 8.48 4.65 23.21
CA PHE A 59 7.37 5.42 23.79
C PHE A 59 7.21 6.83 23.18
N SER A 60 8.32 7.51 22.86
CA SER A 60 8.29 8.88 22.31
C SER A 60 7.75 8.96 20.88
N ASP A 61 7.63 7.83 20.19
CA ASP A 61 7.16 7.77 18.80
C ASP A 61 5.71 8.24 18.69
N LYS A 62 4.87 8.04 19.71
CA LYS A 62 3.47 8.43 19.70
C LYS A 62 3.27 9.92 19.43
N ASP A 63 3.98 10.75 20.20
CA ASP A 63 3.96 12.20 20.05
C ASP A 63 4.63 12.61 18.73
N LYS A 64 5.79 12.01 18.44
CA LYS A 64 6.62 12.39 17.29
C LYS A 64 6.03 11.97 15.94
N PHE A 65 5.21 10.92 15.91
CA PHE A 65 4.42 10.56 14.74
C PHE A 65 3.35 11.62 14.46
N LEU A 66 2.64 12.09 15.49
CA LEU A 66 1.71 13.22 15.31
C LEU A 66 2.44 14.47 14.81
N TYR A 67 3.64 14.76 15.32
CA TYR A 67 4.44 15.90 14.85
C TYR A 67 4.78 15.81 13.38
N LEU A 68 5.18 14.62 12.91
CA LEU A 68 5.43 14.37 11.50
C LEU A 68 4.16 14.63 10.65
N VAL A 69 3.00 14.13 11.08
CA VAL A 69 1.72 14.31 10.37
C VAL A 69 1.35 15.80 10.28
N GLN A 70 1.44 16.54 11.38
CA GLN A 70 1.19 17.99 11.41
C GLN A 70 2.18 18.77 10.53
N GLU A 71 3.45 18.38 10.50
CA GLU A 71 4.49 19.01 9.69
C GLU A 71 4.29 18.74 8.18
N LEU A 72 3.93 17.51 7.81
CA LEU A 72 3.55 17.13 6.44
C LEU A 72 2.30 17.88 5.99
N ARG A 73 1.23 17.91 6.79
CA ARG A 73 0.00 18.63 6.45
C ARG A 73 0.27 20.11 6.19
N ARG A 74 1.02 20.79 7.06
CA ARG A 74 1.40 22.20 6.85
C ARG A 74 2.24 22.38 5.59
N ALA A 75 3.15 21.46 5.29
CA ALA A 75 3.92 21.50 4.05
C ALA A 75 3.05 21.32 2.80
N PHE A 76 2.05 20.42 2.83
CA PHE A 76 1.13 20.20 1.72
C PHE A 76 0.21 21.41 1.49
N ILE A 77 -0.26 22.05 2.57
CA ILE A 77 -0.99 23.32 2.49
C ILE A 77 -0.12 24.40 1.84
N ARG A 78 1.15 24.54 2.25
CA ARG A 78 2.08 25.52 1.65
C ARG A 78 2.39 25.22 0.18
N ALA A 79 2.46 23.96 -0.21
CA ALA A 79 2.67 23.58 -1.60
C ALA A 79 1.49 23.99 -2.51
N GLY A 80 0.29 24.18 -1.95
CA GLY A 80 -0.86 24.74 -2.67
C GLY A 80 -1.44 23.86 -3.78
N LYS A 81 -1.09 22.56 -3.80
CA LYS A 81 -1.53 21.59 -4.82
C LYS A 81 -2.76 20.76 -4.43
N GLY A 82 -3.27 20.94 -3.22
CA GLY A 82 -4.39 20.15 -2.71
C GLY A 82 -4.05 18.68 -2.45
N TRP A 83 -2.78 18.38 -2.13
CA TRP A 83 -2.33 17.02 -1.86
C TRP A 83 -3.01 16.40 -0.65
N GLU A 84 -3.41 15.13 -0.80
CA GLU A 84 -3.95 14.34 0.28
C GLU A 84 -2.85 13.74 1.18
N LEU A 85 -3.17 13.59 2.46
CA LEU A 85 -2.34 12.88 3.43
C LEU A 85 -3.21 11.84 4.15
N THR A 86 -2.89 10.57 3.97
CA THR A 86 -3.58 9.44 4.60
C THR A 86 -2.60 8.59 5.40
N ALA A 87 -3.12 7.64 6.17
CA ALA A 87 -2.28 6.66 6.85
C ALA A 87 -2.95 5.29 6.91
N ALA A 88 -2.15 4.23 6.70
CA ALA A 88 -2.50 2.88 7.04
C ALA A 88 -2.27 2.62 8.54
N VAL A 89 -3.28 2.07 9.22
CA VAL A 89 -3.27 1.98 10.69
C VAL A 89 -3.77 0.63 11.20
N PRO A 90 -3.25 0.14 12.34
CA PRO A 90 -3.74 -1.08 12.98
C PRO A 90 -5.06 -0.84 13.71
N MET A 91 -5.67 -1.90 14.24
CA MET A 91 -6.89 -1.80 15.06
C MET A 91 -6.81 -2.50 16.43
N ALA A 92 -5.66 -3.06 16.78
CA ALA A 92 -5.47 -3.64 18.11
C ALA A 92 -5.28 -2.53 19.15
N ASN A 93 -6.02 -2.60 20.28
CA ASN A 93 -6.00 -1.53 21.28
C ASN A 93 -4.59 -1.22 21.82
N PHE A 94 -3.73 -2.22 22.03
CA PHE A 94 -2.36 -1.97 22.51
C PHE A 94 -1.55 -1.13 21.50
N ARG A 95 -1.66 -1.40 20.18
CA ARG A 95 -1.01 -0.58 19.14
C ARG A 95 -1.51 0.86 19.14
N LEU A 96 -2.82 1.07 19.25
CA LEU A 96 -3.39 2.42 19.31
C LEU A 96 -2.89 3.17 20.55
N MET A 97 -2.78 2.48 21.70
CA MET A 97 -2.25 3.07 22.92
C MET A 97 -0.76 3.41 22.83
N GLU A 98 0.04 2.58 22.15
CA GLU A 98 1.48 2.77 21.95
C GLU A 98 1.80 3.89 20.96
N GLY A 99 1.05 4.03 19.86
CA GLY A 99 1.51 4.79 18.70
C GLY A 99 0.60 5.89 18.15
N TYR A 100 -0.67 5.96 18.56
CA TYR A 100 -1.67 6.76 17.84
C TYR A 100 -2.44 7.73 18.76
N HIS A 101 -2.24 9.03 18.54
CA HIS A 101 -3.12 10.09 19.06
C HIS A 101 -4.33 10.23 18.14
N VAL A 102 -5.31 9.35 18.34
CA VAL A 102 -6.42 9.13 17.38
C VAL A 102 -7.17 10.42 17.00
N PRO A 103 -7.64 11.27 17.93
CA PRO A 103 -8.38 12.48 17.54
C PRO A 103 -7.54 13.44 16.70
N ASP A 104 -6.31 13.69 17.13
CA ASP A 104 -5.40 14.64 16.47
C ASP A 104 -4.98 14.13 15.09
N LEU A 105 -4.70 12.83 14.95
CA LEU A 105 -4.40 12.22 13.65
C LEU A 105 -5.59 12.26 12.71
N CYS A 106 -6.80 11.93 13.16
CA CYS A 106 -7.99 11.95 12.32
C CYS A 106 -8.44 13.37 11.91
N GLN A 107 -8.01 14.38 12.65
CA GLN A 107 -8.16 15.78 12.26
C GLN A 107 -7.22 16.16 11.11
N GLU A 108 -5.97 15.71 11.16
CA GLU A 108 -4.94 16.10 10.18
C GLU A 108 -4.94 15.25 8.92
N LEU A 109 -5.42 14.00 8.96
CA LEU A 109 -5.41 13.05 7.84
C LEU A 109 -6.73 13.10 7.05
N ASP A 110 -6.68 13.02 5.72
CA ASP A 110 -7.85 13.02 4.84
C ASP A 110 -8.68 11.75 5.00
N ALA A 111 -8.01 10.60 5.11
CA ALA A 111 -8.59 9.29 5.36
C ALA A 111 -7.67 8.43 6.23
N ILE A 112 -8.29 7.50 6.96
CA ILE A 112 -7.63 6.52 7.82
C ILE A 112 -7.89 5.14 7.21
N HIS A 113 -6.86 4.54 6.60
CA HIS A 113 -6.92 3.22 6.01
C HIS A 113 -6.72 2.16 7.09
N VAL A 114 -7.81 1.71 7.71
CA VAL A 114 -7.71 0.72 8.80
C VAL A 114 -7.39 -0.64 8.22
N MET A 115 -6.26 -1.22 8.64
CA MET A 115 -5.83 -2.57 8.29
C MET A 115 -6.64 -3.61 9.07
N SER A 116 -7.92 -3.77 8.68
CA SER A 116 -8.88 -4.72 9.26
C SER A 116 -8.69 -6.16 8.78
N TYR A 117 -7.43 -6.57 8.69
CA TYR A 117 -6.95 -7.89 8.29
C TYR A 117 -5.69 -8.24 9.10
N ASP A 118 -5.18 -9.45 8.93
CA ASP A 118 -4.08 -9.98 9.76
C ASP A 118 -4.39 -9.93 11.27
N LEU A 119 -5.66 -10.08 11.60
CA LEU A 119 -6.13 -10.18 12.98
C LEU A 119 -5.79 -11.54 13.58
N ARG A 120 -5.54 -12.55 12.72
CA ARG A 120 -5.07 -13.90 13.05
C ARG A 120 -4.07 -14.35 12.00
N GLY A 121 -3.24 -15.34 12.34
CA GLY A 121 -2.21 -15.90 11.48
C GLY A 121 -1.33 -16.87 12.26
N ASN A 122 -0.33 -17.45 11.60
CA ASN A 122 0.52 -18.49 12.21
C ASN A 122 1.18 -18.03 13.54
N TRP A 123 1.51 -16.74 13.66
CA TRP A 123 2.08 -16.15 14.88
C TRP A 123 1.18 -16.33 16.13
N ALA A 124 -0.14 -16.46 15.95
CA ALA A 124 -1.10 -16.67 17.03
C ALA A 124 -1.09 -18.12 17.59
N GLY A 125 -0.59 -19.11 16.83
CA GLY A 125 -0.47 -20.49 17.29
C GLY A 125 -1.73 -21.35 17.15
N PHE A 126 -2.75 -20.89 16.41
CA PHE A 126 -3.96 -21.64 16.08
C PHE A 126 -4.50 -21.20 14.71
N ALA A 127 -5.22 -22.09 14.01
CA ALA A 127 -5.81 -21.80 12.71
C ALA A 127 -7.14 -21.05 12.85
N ASP A 128 -7.28 -19.95 12.11
CA ASP A 128 -8.44 -19.07 12.19
C ASP A 128 -8.49 -18.11 10.99
N VAL A 129 -9.66 -17.53 10.72
CA VAL A 129 -9.81 -16.49 9.69
C VAL A 129 -9.16 -15.18 10.16
N HIS A 130 -8.54 -14.44 9.24
CA HIS A 130 -7.71 -13.27 9.59
C HIS A 130 -8.42 -11.91 9.46
N SER A 131 -9.65 -11.87 8.95
CA SER A 131 -10.49 -10.67 8.84
C SER A 131 -11.94 -10.88 9.36
N PRO A 132 -12.14 -11.56 10.52
CA PRO A 132 -13.47 -11.86 11.05
C PRO A 132 -14.25 -10.56 11.32
N LEU A 133 -15.47 -10.48 10.81
CA LEU A 133 -16.33 -9.30 10.99
C LEU A 133 -16.77 -9.12 12.44
N TYR A 134 -17.17 -10.21 13.11
CA TYR A 134 -17.63 -10.19 14.50
C TYR A 134 -16.87 -11.18 15.38
N LYS A 135 -17.02 -10.98 16.69
CA LYS A 135 -16.50 -11.84 17.74
C LYS A 135 -17.04 -13.27 17.66
N ARG A 136 -16.17 -14.26 17.91
CA ARG A 136 -16.51 -15.69 18.05
C ARG A 136 -16.45 -16.13 19.53
N PRO A 137 -17.06 -17.29 19.89
CA PRO A 137 -17.00 -17.81 21.25
C PRO A 137 -15.58 -18.08 21.77
N HIS A 138 -14.64 -18.48 20.90
CA HIS A 138 -13.25 -18.73 21.28
C HIS A 138 -12.41 -17.46 21.44
N ASP A 139 -12.91 -16.30 21.03
CA ASP A 139 -12.21 -15.01 21.19
C ASP A 139 -12.24 -14.56 22.65
N GLN A 140 -11.05 -14.56 23.26
CA GLN A 140 -10.82 -14.20 24.67
C GLN A 140 -9.58 -13.31 24.78
N TRP A 141 -9.45 -12.60 25.90
CA TRP A 141 -8.28 -11.76 26.20
C TRP A 141 -8.04 -10.71 25.10
N ALA A 142 -6.81 -10.58 24.62
CA ALA A 142 -6.46 -9.64 23.54
C ALA A 142 -7.24 -9.88 22.23
N TYR A 143 -7.78 -11.09 22.03
CA TYR A 143 -8.56 -11.44 20.83
C TYR A 143 -10.05 -11.10 20.95
N GLU A 144 -10.55 -10.81 22.16
CA GLU A 144 -11.98 -10.61 22.45
C GLU A 144 -12.62 -9.55 21.55
N LYS A 145 -11.90 -8.44 21.33
CA LYS A 145 -12.30 -7.31 20.46
C LYS A 145 -11.49 -7.23 19.16
N LEU A 146 -10.68 -8.24 18.85
CA LEU A 146 -9.83 -8.24 17.66
C LEU A 146 -10.57 -8.84 16.47
N ASN A 147 -11.60 -8.11 16.04
CA ASN A 147 -12.46 -8.36 14.88
C ASN A 147 -12.78 -7.02 14.20
N VAL A 148 -13.23 -7.03 12.94
CA VAL A 148 -13.41 -5.81 12.14
C VAL A 148 -14.42 -4.85 12.78
N ASN A 149 -15.55 -5.36 13.27
CA ASN A 149 -16.58 -4.52 13.87
C ASN A 149 -16.08 -3.79 15.10
N ASP A 150 -15.49 -4.51 16.05
CA ASP A 150 -15.04 -3.92 17.31
C ASP A 150 -13.77 -3.08 17.14
N GLY A 151 -12.90 -3.45 16.20
CA GLY A 151 -11.72 -2.67 15.84
C GLY A 151 -12.06 -1.31 15.23
N LEU A 152 -13.06 -1.23 14.33
CA LEU A 152 -13.54 0.04 13.81
C LEU A 152 -14.30 0.85 14.86
N ASN A 153 -15.14 0.20 15.69
CA ASN A 153 -15.80 0.89 16.80
C ASN A 153 -14.77 1.47 17.79
N LEU A 154 -13.62 0.80 18.02
CA LEU A 154 -12.55 1.30 18.88
C LEU A 154 -11.94 2.61 18.36
N TRP A 155 -11.76 2.74 17.04
CA TRP A 155 -11.29 3.99 16.43
C TRP A 155 -12.28 5.14 16.66
N GLU A 156 -13.59 4.87 16.58
CA GLU A 156 -14.63 5.86 16.88
C GLU A 156 -14.70 6.21 18.37
N GLU A 157 -14.65 5.21 19.26
CA GLU A 157 -14.64 5.42 20.72
C GLU A 157 -13.45 6.30 21.15
N LYS A 158 -12.31 6.15 20.45
CA LYS A 158 -11.11 6.98 20.62
C LYS A 158 -11.15 8.32 19.89
N GLY A 159 -12.23 8.63 19.19
CA GLY A 159 -12.52 9.97 18.66
C GLY A 159 -12.27 10.20 17.18
N CYS A 160 -12.06 9.14 16.38
CA CYS A 160 -11.99 9.29 14.94
C CYS A 160 -13.41 9.42 14.33
N PRO A 161 -13.68 10.44 13.49
CA PRO A 161 -14.96 10.55 12.79
C PRO A 161 -15.23 9.34 11.88
N SER A 162 -16.46 8.83 11.86
CA SER A 162 -16.83 7.68 11.00
C SER A 162 -16.57 7.94 9.52
N ASN A 163 -16.78 9.17 9.07
CA ASN A 163 -16.54 9.62 7.69
C ASN A 163 -15.04 9.91 7.37
N LYS A 164 -14.11 9.54 8.26
CA LYS A 164 -12.66 9.46 7.99
C LYS A 164 -12.16 8.03 7.88
N LEU A 165 -12.90 7.06 8.43
CA LEU A 165 -12.48 5.66 8.53
C LEU A 165 -12.79 4.89 7.24
N VAL A 166 -11.77 4.30 6.65
CA VAL A 166 -11.85 3.43 5.47
C VAL A 166 -11.49 2.01 5.89
N VAL A 167 -12.35 1.04 5.55
CA VAL A 167 -12.23 -0.34 6.03
C VAL A 167 -11.41 -1.18 5.06
N GLY A 168 -10.28 -1.72 5.51
CA GLY A 168 -9.42 -2.61 4.74
C GLY A 168 -10.01 -4.01 4.52
N ILE A 169 -10.02 -4.46 3.27
CA ILE A 169 -10.47 -5.78 2.85
C ILE A 169 -9.27 -6.53 2.25
N PRO A 170 -8.88 -7.69 2.80
CA PRO A 170 -7.74 -8.43 2.26
C PRO A 170 -8.15 -9.23 1.01
N PHE A 171 -7.40 -9.10 -0.08
CA PHE A 171 -7.51 -9.98 -1.26
C PHE A 171 -6.52 -11.13 -1.20
N TYR A 172 -6.28 -11.63 0.00
CA TYR A 172 -5.42 -12.76 0.30
C TYR A 172 -6.01 -13.53 1.47
N GLY A 173 -5.44 -14.70 1.75
CA GLY A 173 -5.72 -15.49 2.94
C GLY A 173 -4.48 -15.72 3.77
N ARG A 174 -4.68 -15.97 5.06
CA ARG A 174 -3.66 -16.55 5.93
C ARG A 174 -3.83 -18.05 6.00
N SER A 175 -2.73 -18.76 5.72
CA SER A 175 -2.71 -20.22 5.64
C SER A 175 -1.88 -20.84 6.75
N PHE A 176 -2.18 -22.09 7.07
CA PHE A 176 -1.63 -22.82 8.21
C PHE A 176 -1.37 -24.28 7.82
N THR A 177 -0.34 -24.85 8.44
CA THR A 177 -0.16 -26.30 8.49
C THR A 177 -0.68 -26.79 9.85
N LEU A 178 -1.68 -27.65 9.83
CA LEU A 178 -2.26 -28.25 11.04
C LEU A 178 -1.24 -29.17 11.74
N SER A 179 -1.40 -29.34 13.06
CA SER A 179 -0.55 -30.23 13.85
C SER A 179 -0.65 -31.69 13.39
N SER A 180 0.42 -32.46 13.61
CA SER A 180 0.48 -33.87 13.18
C SER A 180 -0.65 -34.69 13.78
N GLY A 181 -1.37 -35.45 12.92
CA GLY A 181 -2.50 -36.28 13.33
C GLY A 181 -3.79 -35.51 13.65
N ASN A 182 -3.81 -34.18 13.51
CA ASN A 182 -4.99 -33.38 13.77
C ASN A 182 -6.06 -33.58 12.68
N THR A 183 -7.25 -34.01 13.08
CA THR A 183 -8.42 -34.17 12.21
C THR A 183 -9.53 -33.17 12.53
N ASN A 184 -9.30 -32.25 13.48
CA ASN A 184 -10.22 -31.16 13.77
C ASN A 184 -9.85 -29.95 12.90
N TYR A 185 -10.74 -29.59 11.98
CA TYR A 185 -10.57 -28.46 11.06
C TYR A 185 -11.34 -27.20 11.49
N GLY A 186 -11.97 -27.23 12.67
CA GLY A 186 -12.71 -26.09 13.21
C GLY A 186 -11.81 -24.91 13.55
N LEU A 187 -12.41 -23.72 13.64
CA LEU A 187 -11.72 -22.50 14.06
C LEU A 187 -11.10 -22.68 15.45
N GLY A 188 -9.88 -22.18 15.63
CA GLY A 188 -9.12 -22.32 16.88
C GLY A 188 -8.38 -23.65 17.02
N THR A 189 -8.41 -24.51 16.00
CA THR A 189 -7.66 -25.79 16.02
C THR A 189 -6.15 -25.56 16.04
N TYR A 190 -5.41 -26.52 16.62
CA TYR A 190 -3.96 -26.42 16.78
C TYR A 190 -3.20 -26.61 15.47
N ILE A 191 -2.07 -25.91 15.36
CA ILE A 191 -1.22 -25.88 14.17
C ILE A 191 0.19 -26.37 14.49
N ASN A 192 0.94 -26.76 13.46
CA ASN A 192 2.39 -26.84 13.51
C ASN A 192 2.95 -25.42 13.30
N LYS A 193 3.19 -24.69 14.38
CA LYS A 193 3.62 -23.28 14.31
C LYS A 193 5.00 -23.14 13.68
N GLU A 194 5.87 -24.13 13.91
CA GLU A 194 7.24 -24.21 13.43
C GLU A 194 7.32 -24.40 11.90
N ALA A 195 6.24 -24.85 11.27
CA ALA A 195 6.11 -24.83 9.81
C ALA A 195 6.08 -23.40 9.24
N GLY A 196 5.86 -22.38 10.08
CA GLY A 196 5.78 -20.97 9.67
C GLY A 196 4.43 -20.56 9.06
N GLY A 197 3.60 -21.51 8.66
CA GLY A 197 2.28 -21.31 8.06
C GLY A 197 1.90 -22.47 7.15
N GLY A 198 0.93 -22.24 6.26
CA GLY A 198 0.64 -23.13 5.14
C GLY A 198 1.75 -23.07 4.11
N LEU A 199 1.83 -24.10 3.27
CA LEU A 199 2.83 -24.18 2.21
C LEU A 199 2.74 -22.96 1.28
N PRO A 200 3.87 -22.42 0.78
CA PRO A 200 3.86 -21.34 -0.19
C PRO A 200 3.05 -21.73 -1.43
N ALA A 201 2.16 -20.84 -1.84
CA ALA A 201 1.44 -20.99 -3.09
C ALA A 201 2.35 -20.62 -4.29
N PRO A 202 2.04 -21.09 -5.52
CA PRO A 202 2.99 -21.07 -6.63
C PRO A 202 3.42 -19.68 -7.12
N PHE A 203 2.62 -18.64 -6.88
CA PHE A 203 2.86 -17.29 -7.42
C PHE A 203 3.35 -16.33 -6.34
N THR A 204 2.64 -16.24 -5.21
CA THR A 204 3.08 -15.37 -4.10
C THR A 204 4.32 -15.90 -3.41
N ASN A 205 4.54 -17.22 -3.43
CA ASN A 205 5.70 -17.89 -2.89
C ASN A 205 6.06 -17.45 -1.45
N ALA A 206 5.04 -17.23 -0.63
CA ALA A 206 5.16 -16.78 0.75
C ALA A 206 4.50 -17.80 1.69
N THR A 207 5.26 -18.32 2.66
CA THR A 207 4.71 -19.27 3.65
C THR A 207 3.62 -18.60 4.48
N GLY A 208 2.50 -19.27 4.68
CA GLY A 208 1.38 -18.75 5.47
C GLY A 208 0.55 -17.65 4.80
N PHE A 209 0.75 -17.43 3.50
CA PHE A 209 0.10 -16.37 2.73
C PHE A 209 -0.30 -16.90 1.35
N SER A 210 -1.48 -16.54 0.86
CA SER A 210 -1.93 -16.92 -0.49
C SER A 210 -2.84 -15.83 -1.05
N ALA A 211 -2.60 -15.39 -2.29
CA ALA A 211 -3.48 -14.43 -2.96
C ALA A 211 -4.86 -15.04 -3.23
N TYR A 212 -5.89 -14.21 -3.41
CA TYR A 212 -7.24 -14.71 -3.68
C TYR A 212 -7.29 -15.59 -4.92
N TYR A 213 -6.58 -15.24 -6.00
CA TYR A 213 -6.53 -16.07 -7.21
C TYR A 213 -5.92 -17.46 -6.95
N GLU A 214 -4.90 -17.57 -6.10
CA GLU A 214 -4.29 -18.85 -5.72
C GLU A 214 -5.28 -19.72 -4.95
N ILE A 215 -6.03 -19.10 -4.03
CA ILE A 215 -7.04 -19.79 -3.22
C ILE A 215 -8.20 -20.25 -4.09
N CYS A 216 -8.73 -19.40 -4.97
CA CYS A 216 -9.90 -19.77 -5.75
C CYS A 216 -9.58 -20.84 -6.81
N MET A 217 -8.38 -20.85 -7.40
CA MET A 217 -7.96 -21.90 -8.34
C MET A 217 -7.97 -23.27 -7.66
N ASP A 218 -7.55 -23.32 -6.41
CA ASP A 218 -7.48 -24.54 -5.63
C ASP A 218 -8.84 -24.95 -5.05
N VAL A 219 -9.52 -24.02 -4.37
CA VAL A 219 -10.75 -24.31 -3.61
C VAL A 219 -11.98 -24.47 -4.50
N ASN A 220 -12.07 -23.73 -5.61
CA ASN A 220 -13.24 -23.81 -6.49
C ASN A 220 -13.16 -24.99 -7.48
N ASN A 221 -11.98 -25.60 -7.65
CA ASN A 221 -11.85 -26.80 -8.46
C ASN A 221 -12.19 -28.06 -7.64
N PRO A 222 -13.31 -28.76 -7.93
CA PRO A 222 -13.71 -29.95 -7.17
C PRO A 222 -12.70 -31.10 -7.25
N GLU A 223 -11.89 -31.17 -8.31
CA GLU A 223 -10.84 -32.19 -8.47
C GLU A 223 -9.69 -32.02 -7.47
N ASN A 224 -9.50 -30.80 -6.96
CA ASN A 224 -8.45 -30.52 -5.99
C ASN A 224 -8.81 -30.99 -4.57
N GLY A 225 -10.06 -31.37 -4.28
CA GLY A 225 -10.44 -32.04 -3.03
C GLY A 225 -10.39 -31.15 -1.77
N TRP A 226 -10.46 -29.83 -1.93
CA TRP A 226 -10.60 -28.90 -0.81
C TRP A 226 -12.01 -28.94 -0.23
N THR A 227 -12.11 -28.87 1.09
CA THR A 227 -13.40 -28.67 1.77
C THR A 227 -13.52 -27.20 2.18
N LYS A 228 -14.47 -26.49 1.59
CA LYS A 228 -14.83 -25.11 1.98
C LYS A 228 -15.87 -25.13 3.10
N LYS A 229 -15.68 -24.26 4.08
CA LYS A 229 -16.56 -24.01 5.23
C LYS A 229 -16.78 -22.51 5.40
N TRP A 230 -17.67 -22.16 6.30
CA TRP A 230 -18.06 -20.79 6.62
C TRP A 230 -17.98 -20.57 8.12
N ASP A 231 -17.40 -19.45 8.54
CA ASP A 231 -17.52 -18.93 9.89
C ASP A 231 -18.83 -18.13 10.00
N ASP A 232 -19.86 -18.73 10.62
CA ASP A 232 -21.18 -18.10 10.78
C ASP A 232 -21.18 -16.86 11.68
N GLN A 233 -20.14 -16.66 12.49
CA GLN A 233 -20.01 -15.50 13.39
C GLN A 233 -19.06 -14.46 12.78
N GLY A 234 -17.87 -14.87 12.36
CA GLY A 234 -16.89 -14.01 11.70
C GLY A 234 -17.24 -13.63 10.25
N MET A 235 -18.26 -14.25 9.65
CA MET A 235 -18.72 -13.96 8.28
C MET A 235 -17.62 -14.09 7.22
N CYS A 236 -16.77 -15.11 7.35
CA CYS A 236 -15.65 -15.36 6.44
C CYS A 236 -15.60 -16.83 6.01
N PRO A 237 -15.18 -17.11 4.76
CA PRO A 237 -14.88 -18.47 4.35
C PRO A 237 -13.55 -18.96 4.95
N TYR A 238 -13.47 -20.27 5.10
CA TYR A 238 -12.20 -20.97 5.24
C TYR A 238 -12.24 -22.29 4.48
N ALA A 239 -11.08 -22.82 4.11
CA ALA A 239 -10.99 -24.08 3.40
C ALA A 239 -9.82 -24.92 3.91
N TYR A 240 -9.92 -26.23 3.79
CA TYR A 240 -8.86 -27.15 4.20
C TYR A 240 -8.74 -28.38 3.30
N LYS A 241 -7.52 -28.94 3.25
CA LYS A 241 -7.18 -30.20 2.56
C LYS A 241 -5.94 -30.83 3.19
N GLY A 242 -6.05 -32.08 3.63
CA GLY A 242 -4.94 -32.75 4.32
C GLY A 242 -4.52 -31.94 5.56
N THR A 243 -3.27 -31.49 5.62
CA THR A 243 -2.79 -30.64 6.71
C THR A 243 -2.92 -29.14 6.43
N GLN A 244 -3.36 -28.75 5.24
CA GLN A 244 -3.42 -27.34 4.84
C GLN A 244 -4.78 -26.74 5.20
N TRP A 245 -4.75 -25.52 5.74
CA TRP A 245 -5.92 -24.74 6.14
C TRP A 245 -5.71 -23.29 5.70
N VAL A 246 -6.72 -22.62 5.16
CA VAL A 246 -6.66 -21.20 4.77
C VAL A 246 -7.95 -20.48 5.11
N GLY A 247 -7.83 -19.28 5.69
CA GLY A 247 -8.94 -18.37 5.98
C GLY A 247 -8.73 -17.08 5.19
N TYR A 248 -9.77 -16.63 4.49
CA TYR A 248 -9.65 -15.63 3.43
C TYR A 248 -10.98 -14.87 3.22
N GLU A 249 -11.04 -13.98 2.21
CA GLU A 249 -12.27 -13.34 1.74
C GLU A 249 -12.73 -13.92 0.41
N ASP A 250 -14.04 -14.08 0.22
CA ASP A 250 -14.66 -14.41 -1.06
C ASP A 250 -15.77 -13.39 -1.41
N PRO A 251 -16.41 -13.50 -2.59
CA PRO A 251 -17.47 -12.57 -2.97
C PRO A 251 -18.58 -12.41 -1.92
N ARG A 252 -18.92 -13.48 -1.18
CA ARG A 252 -19.96 -13.46 -0.14
C ARG A 252 -19.51 -12.67 1.08
N SER A 253 -18.31 -12.92 1.60
CA SER A 253 -17.82 -12.18 2.78
C SER A 253 -17.54 -10.72 2.47
N VAL A 254 -17.02 -10.41 1.26
CA VAL A 254 -16.85 -9.04 0.78
C VAL A 254 -18.19 -8.32 0.69
N GLU A 255 -19.21 -8.93 0.08
CA GLU A 255 -20.55 -8.35 0.00
C GLU A 255 -21.16 -8.05 1.38
N ILE A 256 -20.99 -8.96 2.34
CA ILE A 256 -21.42 -8.75 3.74
C ILE A 256 -20.72 -7.54 4.34
N LYS A 257 -19.39 -7.43 4.19
CA LYS A 257 -18.61 -6.29 4.68
C LYS A 257 -19.00 -4.99 3.98
N MET A 258 -19.28 -4.99 2.68
CA MET A 258 -19.72 -3.79 1.96
C MET A 258 -21.08 -3.29 2.46
N ASN A 259 -22.02 -4.20 2.74
CA ASN A 259 -23.29 -3.83 3.36
C ASN A 259 -23.11 -3.28 4.77
N TRP A 260 -22.23 -3.90 5.56
CA TRP A 260 -21.89 -3.43 6.90
C TRP A 260 -21.21 -2.05 6.90
N ILE A 261 -20.30 -1.76 5.96
CA ILE A 261 -19.65 -0.44 5.79
C ILE A 261 -20.72 0.65 5.60
N LYS A 262 -21.66 0.43 4.67
CA LYS A 262 -22.78 1.36 4.42
C LYS A 262 -23.67 1.52 5.65
N GLN A 263 -24.01 0.41 6.31
CA GLN A 263 -24.82 0.43 7.54
C GLN A 263 -24.14 1.24 8.64
N LYS A 264 -22.81 1.15 8.75
CA LYS A 264 -22.04 1.89 9.73
C LYS A 264 -21.74 3.33 9.31
N GLY A 265 -21.96 3.73 8.07
CA GLY A 265 -21.68 5.10 7.67
C GLY A 265 -20.18 5.43 7.63
N TYR A 266 -19.32 4.43 7.36
CA TYR A 266 -17.88 4.66 7.18
C TYR A 266 -17.58 5.32 5.83
N LEU A 267 -16.38 5.91 5.70
CA LEU A 267 -15.98 6.64 4.48
C LEU A 267 -15.95 5.74 3.24
N GLY A 268 -15.52 4.49 3.39
CA GLY A 268 -15.50 3.53 2.29
C GLY A 268 -14.72 2.26 2.59
N ALA A 269 -14.22 1.63 1.53
CA ALA A 269 -13.40 0.42 1.59
C ALA A 269 -12.02 0.65 0.97
N MET A 270 -11.00 -0.01 1.53
CA MET A 270 -9.64 -0.12 1.01
C MET A 270 -9.36 -1.59 0.74
N THR A 271 -8.47 -1.91 -0.20
CA THR A 271 -8.01 -3.30 -0.41
C THR A 271 -6.50 -3.42 -0.26
N TRP A 272 -6.09 -4.50 0.39
CA TRP A 272 -4.71 -5.01 0.29
C TRP A 272 -4.75 -6.39 -0.36
N ALA A 273 -4.32 -6.56 -1.61
CA ALA A 273 -4.00 -5.52 -2.56
C ALA A 273 -4.58 -5.88 -3.93
N ILE A 274 -4.66 -4.90 -4.82
CA ILE A 274 -5.36 -5.03 -6.09
C ILE A 274 -4.77 -6.11 -7.01
N ASP A 275 -3.45 -6.33 -6.94
CA ASP A 275 -2.71 -7.35 -7.69
C ASP A 275 -3.00 -8.78 -7.23
N MET A 276 -3.68 -8.95 -6.09
CA MET A 276 -4.05 -10.26 -5.54
C MET A 276 -5.50 -10.66 -5.79
N ASP A 277 -6.32 -9.78 -6.39
CA ASP A 277 -7.63 -10.17 -6.93
C ASP A 277 -7.46 -11.18 -8.08
N ASP A 278 -8.55 -11.81 -8.53
CA ASP A 278 -8.52 -12.61 -9.76
C ASP A 278 -8.52 -11.72 -11.01
N PHE A 279 -7.45 -10.95 -11.20
CA PHE A 279 -7.33 -9.98 -12.28
C PHE A 279 -7.25 -10.61 -13.67
N GLN A 280 -6.83 -11.89 -13.74
CA GLN A 280 -6.80 -12.67 -14.97
C GLN A 280 -8.13 -13.38 -15.25
N GLY A 281 -9.01 -13.54 -14.26
CA GLY A 281 -10.27 -14.28 -14.39
C GLY A 281 -10.05 -15.78 -14.49
N VAL A 282 -9.01 -16.31 -13.84
CA VAL A 282 -8.69 -17.76 -13.86
C VAL A 282 -9.74 -18.59 -13.13
N CYS A 283 -10.49 -17.99 -12.22
CA CYS A 283 -11.59 -18.61 -11.48
C CYS A 283 -12.97 -18.20 -12.02
N GLY A 284 -13.04 -17.44 -13.11
CA GLY A 284 -14.27 -16.98 -13.75
C GLY A 284 -14.23 -15.51 -14.14
N GLU A 285 -14.93 -14.66 -13.38
CA GLU A 285 -14.98 -13.23 -13.66
C GLU A 285 -13.64 -12.54 -13.34
N LYS A 286 -13.16 -11.66 -14.22
CA LYS A 286 -11.99 -10.81 -13.94
C LYS A 286 -12.30 -9.76 -12.87
N ASN A 287 -11.36 -9.56 -11.94
CA ASN A 287 -11.42 -8.57 -10.86
C ASN A 287 -12.69 -8.68 -9.99
N PRO A 288 -13.08 -9.89 -9.54
CA PRO A 288 -14.37 -10.11 -8.90
C PRO A 288 -14.51 -9.36 -7.57
N LEU A 289 -13.45 -9.26 -6.76
CA LEU A 289 -13.55 -8.66 -5.44
C LEU A 289 -13.55 -7.13 -5.52
N ILE A 290 -12.68 -6.51 -6.31
CA ILE A 290 -12.66 -5.04 -6.45
C ILE A 290 -13.92 -4.52 -7.13
N LYS A 291 -14.50 -5.28 -8.06
CA LYS A 291 -15.78 -4.92 -8.68
C LYS A 291 -16.91 -4.84 -7.65
N LEU A 292 -16.92 -5.73 -6.66
CA LEU A 292 -17.88 -5.65 -5.57
C LEU A 292 -17.68 -4.39 -4.72
N LEU A 293 -16.44 -4.06 -4.36
CA LEU A 293 -16.12 -2.81 -3.64
C LEU A 293 -16.65 -1.61 -4.45
N HIS A 294 -16.31 -1.52 -5.73
CA HIS A 294 -16.74 -0.44 -6.61
C HIS A 294 -18.27 -0.36 -6.73
N GLN A 295 -18.94 -1.48 -7.03
CA GLN A 295 -20.40 -1.55 -7.19
C GLN A 295 -21.13 -1.02 -5.94
N TYR A 296 -20.65 -1.38 -4.76
CA TYR A 296 -21.27 -1.01 -3.50
C TYR A 296 -20.95 0.42 -3.07
N MET A 297 -19.74 0.90 -3.34
CA MET A 297 -19.30 2.24 -2.92
C MET A 297 -19.69 3.33 -3.92
N SER A 298 -19.79 3.05 -5.22
CA SER A 298 -20.06 4.06 -6.25
C SER A 298 -21.46 4.68 -6.17
N THR A 299 -22.40 4.01 -5.51
CA THR A 299 -23.79 4.47 -5.31
C THR A 299 -24.07 4.88 -3.87
N TYR A 300 -23.08 4.76 -2.98
CA TYR A 300 -23.20 5.05 -1.57
C TYR A 300 -22.82 6.50 -1.28
N SER A 301 -23.71 7.22 -0.61
CA SER A 301 -23.43 8.56 -0.07
C SER A 301 -23.07 8.42 1.40
N VAL A 302 -21.85 8.80 1.76
CA VAL A 302 -21.37 8.79 3.15
C VAL A 302 -22.23 9.75 3.98
N PRO A 303 -22.86 9.30 5.08
CA PRO A 303 -23.61 10.18 5.95
C PRO A 303 -22.66 11.13 6.71
N PRO A 304 -23.17 12.21 7.33
CA PRO A 304 -22.40 12.98 8.28
C PRO A 304 -21.76 12.09 9.35
N ALA A 305 -20.62 12.53 9.89
CA ALA A 305 -19.94 11.82 10.98
C ALA A 305 -20.93 11.49 12.10
N ARG A 306 -20.91 10.23 12.56
CA ARG A 306 -21.79 9.81 13.65
C ARG A 306 -21.48 10.59 14.92
N THR A 307 -22.53 11.11 15.55
CA THR A 307 -22.43 11.71 16.88
C THR A 307 -22.50 10.59 17.92
N GLY A 308 -21.45 10.45 18.73
CA GLY A 308 -21.34 9.41 19.75
C GLY A 308 -20.58 9.89 20.97
N ASN A 309 -20.56 9.07 22.02
CA ASN A 309 -19.75 9.28 23.20
C ASN A 309 -18.28 9.04 22.86
N ILE A 310 -17.63 10.06 22.29
CA ILE A 310 -16.18 10.09 22.11
C ILE A 310 -15.55 10.22 23.50
N THR A 311 -14.46 9.51 23.75
CA THR A 311 -13.62 9.80 24.91
C THR A 311 -12.75 11.01 24.56
N PRO A 312 -13.02 12.24 25.07
CA PRO A 312 -12.19 13.38 24.73
C PRO A 312 -10.78 13.16 25.25
N THR A 313 -9.76 13.52 24.47
CA THR A 313 -8.37 13.53 24.94
C THR A 313 -8.28 14.48 26.14
N PRO A 314 -7.92 14.00 27.33
CA PRO A 314 -7.73 14.86 28.49
C PRO A 314 -6.68 15.93 28.19
N GLU A 315 -6.85 17.15 28.72
CA GLU A 315 -5.94 18.27 28.42
C GLU A 315 -4.48 17.95 28.77
N TRP A 316 -4.25 17.19 29.84
CA TRP A 316 -2.92 16.75 30.25
C TRP A 316 -2.27 15.71 29.31
N ALA A 317 -3.08 15.03 28.48
CA ALA A 317 -2.65 14.01 27.55
C ALA A 317 -2.58 14.53 26.10
N LYS A 318 -2.98 15.78 25.85
CA LYS A 318 -2.82 16.42 24.54
C LYS A 318 -1.33 16.69 24.31
N PRO A 319 -0.73 16.13 23.26
CA PRO A 319 0.66 16.41 22.94
C PRO A 319 0.82 17.90 22.57
N PRO A 320 1.95 18.54 22.92
CA PRO A 320 2.25 19.89 22.45
C PRO A 320 2.20 19.93 20.92
N SER A 321 1.43 20.84 20.32
CA SER A 321 1.47 21.00 18.86
C SER A 321 2.83 21.54 18.44
N THR A 322 3.30 21.17 17.25
CA THR A 322 4.52 21.76 16.72
C THR A 322 4.24 23.21 16.29
N PRO A 323 4.95 24.22 16.82
CA PRO A 323 4.76 25.58 16.37
C PRO A 323 5.14 25.72 14.89
N SER A 324 4.46 26.63 14.20
CA SER A 324 4.89 27.09 12.88
C SER A 324 6.17 27.89 13.01
N ASP A 325 7.24 27.41 12.38
CA ASP A 325 8.52 28.10 12.30
C ASP A 325 8.65 28.78 10.92
N ALA A 326 9.21 29.99 10.90
CA ALA A 326 9.53 30.72 9.68
C ALA A 326 10.54 29.96 8.78
N SER A 327 11.34 29.05 9.37
CA SER A 327 12.24 28.14 8.63
C SER A 327 11.51 27.10 7.77
N GLU A 328 10.19 26.95 7.94
CA GLU A 328 9.33 26.08 7.14
C GLU A 328 8.82 26.74 5.84
N GLY A 329 9.22 27.99 5.56
CA GLY A 329 8.83 28.77 4.39
C GLY A 329 7.53 29.57 4.62
N ALA A 330 7.40 30.72 3.94
CA ALA A 330 6.23 31.58 4.05
C ALA A 330 4.97 30.88 3.47
N PRO A 331 3.77 31.06 4.06
CA PRO A 331 2.52 30.69 3.42
C PRO A 331 2.38 31.42 2.07
N ILE A 332 2.10 30.69 1.00
CA ILE A 332 1.73 31.31 -0.27
C ILE A 332 0.38 32.01 -0.06
N PRO A 333 0.24 33.31 -0.39
CA PRO A 333 -1.04 33.98 -0.27
C PRO A 333 -2.07 33.31 -1.17
N THR A 334 -3.10 32.71 -0.57
CA THR A 334 -4.29 32.29 -1.31
C THR A 334 -4.98 33.56 -1.80
N THR A 335 -4.77 33.94 -3.07
CA THR A 335 -5.67 34.87 -3.74
C THR A 335 -7.01 34.16 -3.92
N THR A 336 -7.88 34.30 -2.92
CA THR A 336 -9.30 34.01 -3.05
C THR A 336 -9.87 35.02 -4.05
N THR A 337 -9.87 34.65 -5.32
CA THR A 337 -10.61 35.41 -6.32
C THR A 337 -12.07 34.98 -6.20
N THR A 338 -12.84 35.77 -5.46
CA THR A 338 -14.30 35.66 -5.44
C THR A 338 -14.82 36.00 -6.83
N GLN A 339 -15.02 35.00 -7.70
CA GLN A 339 -15.82 35.19 -8.90
C GLN A 339 -17.30 35.06 -8.53
N ALA A 340 -18.01 36.18 -8.61
CA ALA A 340 -19.46 36.21 -8.65
C ALA A 340 -19.99 35.49 -9.91
N PRO A 341 -21.19 34.91 -9.89
CA PRO A 341 -21.72 34.17 -11.04
C PRO A 341 -22.10 35.14 -12.15
N THR A 342 -21.32 35.17 -13.23
CA THR A 342 -21.73 35.77 -14.50
C THR A 342 -22.53 34.77 -15.31
N THR A 343 -23.73 35.22 -15.69
CA THR A 343 -24.69 34.59 -16.57
C THR A 343 -24.08 34.19 -17.92
N ARG A 344 -24.42 32.99 -18.38
CA ARG A 344 -23.98 32.39 -19.65
C ARG A 344 -24.86 32.88 -20.81
N PRO A 345 -24.31 33.53 -21.85
CA PRO A 345 -25.00 33.64 -23.14
C PRO A 345 -24.70 32.41 -24.01
N ALA A 346 -25.70 32.01 -24.79
CA ALA A 346 -25.71 30.84 -25.65
C ALA A 346 -24.65 30.88 -26.77
N THR A 347 -23.97 29.76 -26.98
CA THR A 347 -23.10 29.52 -28.14
C THR A 347 -23.89 29.03 -29.35
N GLN A 348 -23.79 29.76 -30.47
CA GLN A 348 -24.07 29.26 -31.82
C GLN A 348 -22.86 28.45 -32.34
N PRO A 349 -23.06 27.51 -33.30
CA PRO A 349 -22.00 26.65 -33.81
C PRO A 349 -21.17 27.37 -34.88
N THR A 350 -19.84 27.32 -34.75
CA THR A 350 -18.91 27.77 -35.79
C THR A 350 -18.32 26.56 -36.53
N VAL A 351 -18.34 26.65 -37.85
CA VAL A 351 -17.86 25.66 -38.82
C VAL A 351 -16.33 25.54 -38.75
N VAL A 352 -15.81 24.32 -38.64
CA VAL A 352 -14.38 24.02 -38.77
C VAL A 352 -14.09 23.57 -40.20
N GLN A 353 -13.28 24.35 -40.91
CA GLN A 353 -12.67 23.95 -42.18
C GLN A 353 -11.44 23.08 -41.93
N GLN A 354 -11.39 21.90 -42.55
CA GLN A 354 -10.20 21.06 -42.63
C GLN A 354 -9.18 21.69 -43.58
N THR A 355 -7.92 21.79 -43.14
CA THR A 355 -6.79 22.08 -44.02
C THR A 355 -5.87 20.87 -44.05
N THR A 356 -5.70 20.31 -45.24
CA THR A 356 -4.81 19.19 -45.57
C THR A 356 -3.37 19.72 -45.67
N THR A 357 -2.38 18.99 -45.16
CA THR A 357 -0.96 19.29 -45.42
C THR A 357 -0.25 18.06 -45.96
N THR A 358 0.38 18.26 -47.11
CA THR A 358 1.08 17.30 -47.97
C THR A 358 2.50 17.07 -47.46
N ALA A 359 2.97 15.82 -47.51
CA ALA A 359 4.35 15.43 -47.19
C ALA A 359 5.33 15.75 -48.35
N ALA A 360 6.58 16.05 -47.98
CA ALA A 360 7.73 16.19 -48.89
C ALA A 360 8.94 15.39 -48.33
N PRO A 361 9.92 14.99 -49.16
CA PRO A 361 10.70 13.76 -48.99
C PRO A 361 12.01 13.93 -48.20
N VAL A 362 12.48 12.80 -47.65
CA VAL A 362 13.75 12.64 -46.91
C VAL A 362 14.87 12.24 -47.86
N GLU A 363 16.02 12.90 -47.71
CA GLU A 363 17.28 12.63 -48.43
C GLU A 363 18.25 11.85 -47.51
N GLN A 364 18.98 10.88 -48.07
CA GLN A 364 19.97 10.03 -47.38
C GLN A 364 21.34 10.74 -47.25
N PRO A 365 22.20 10.23 -46.34
CA PRO A 365 23.59 10.02 -46.77
C PRO A 365 24.18 8.66 -46.38
N GLU A 366 25.34 8.42 -46.99
CA GLU A 366 26.03 7.17 -47.33
C GLU A 366 26.84 6.49 -46.22
N ILE A 367 27.21 5.25 -46.55
CA ILE A 367 27.98 4.25 -45.82
C ILE A 367 29.49 4.61 -45.82
N ILE A 368 30.15 4.43 -44.67
CA ILE A 368 31.61 4.21 -44.60
C ILE A 368 31.85 2.96 -43.75
N ASN A 369 32.58 2.00 -44.33
CA ASN A 369 33.12 0.82 -43.67
C ASN A 369 34.53 1.12 -43.15
N GLU A 370 34.84 0.76 -41.90
CA GLU A 370 36.17 0.25 -41.56
C GLU A 370 36.12 -0.65 -40.33
N ILE A 371 36.86 -1.76 -40.41
CA ILE A 371 37.00 -2.83 -39.41
C ILE A 371 38.34 -2.59 -38.71
N GLU A 372 38.35 -2.55 -37.38
CA GLU A 372 39.59 -2.72 -36.61
C GLU A 372 39.39 -3.69 -35.44
N GLN A 373 40.37 -4.59 -35.31
CA GLN A 373 40.46 -5.71 -34.36
C GLN A 373 40.63 -5.24 -32.90
N PRO A 374 40.37 -6.11 -31.90
CA PRO A 374 40.30 -5.71 -30.51
C PRO A 374 41.71 -5.58 -29.91
N PRO A 375 41.99 -4.56 -29.08
CA PRO A 375 43.05 -4.68 -28.11
C PRO A 375 42.52 -5.34 -26.84
N SER A 376 43.19 -6.42 -26.49
CA SER A 376 43.28 -6.97 -25.15
C SER A 376 43.75 -5.91 -24.16
N GLU A 377 43.01 -5.70 -23.07
CA GLU A 377 43.59 -5.52 -21.74
C GLU A 377 42.52 -5.55 -20.65
N ASN A 378 42.88 -6.19 -19.54
CA ASN A 378 42.15 -6.17 -18.29
C ASN A 378 42.27 -4.76 -17.69
N GLU A 379 41.14 -4.08 -17.48
CA GLU A 379 41.10 -2.96 -16.53
C GLU A 379 39.87 -3.07 -15.63
N VAL A 380 40.19 -3.22 -14.35
CA VAL A 380 39.32 -3.25 -13.17
C VAL A 380 38.93 -1.81 -12.82
N ASP A 381 37.72 -1.64 -12.27
CA ASP A 381 37.20 -0.48 -11.53
C ASP A 381 37.50 0.90 -12.11
N SER A 382 36.56 1.45 -12.89
CA SER A 382 36.50 2.89 -13.11
C SER A 382 35.66 3.55 -12.01
N PRO A 383 36.22 4.44 -11.16
CA PRO A 383 35.55 5.05 -10.02
C PRO A 383 34.55 6.17 -10.36
N GLU A 384 34.32 6.46 -11.64
CA GLU A 384 33.56 7.64 -12.08
C GLU A 384 32.24 7.30 -12.78
N VAL A 385 31.67 6.11 -12.54
CA VAL A 385 30.34 5.79 -13.08
C VAL A 385 29.30 6.76 -12.53
N CYS A 386 29.43 7.19 -11.27
CA CYS A 386 28.48 8.07 -10.58
C CYS A 386 28.82 9.57 -10.64
N SER A 387 29.42 10.03 -11.73
CA SER A 387 29.70 11.46 -11.95
C SER A 387 28.51 12.23 -12.57
N SER A 388 27.46 11.52 -13.01
CA SER A 388 26.21 12.10 -13.51
C SER A 388 25.13 12.16 -12.42
N ASN A 389 24.17 13.06 -12.56
CA ASN A 389 22.98 13.15 -11.69
C ASN A 389 21.99 11.98 -11.90
N GLU A 390 22.42 10.86 -12.48
CA GLU A 390 21.58 9.72 -12.84
C GLU A 390 21.75 8.60 -11.80
N ASP A 391 20.65 8.18 -11.17
CA ASP A 391 20.66 7.14 -10.13
C ASP A 391 20.95 5.74 -10.68
N TYR A 392 20.64 5.50 -11.95
CA TYR A 392 20.83 4.21 -12.63
C TYR A 392 21.52 4.41 -13.97
N ILE A 393 22.58 3.64 -14.20
CA ILE A 393 23.44 3.80 -15.36
C ILE A 393 23.58 2.46 -16.05
N ALA A 394 23.17 2.37 -17.31
CA ALA A 394 23.35 1.16 -18.10
C ALA A 394 24.81 0.74 -18.19
N ASP A 395 25.08 -0.57 -18.08
CA ASP A 395 26.39 -1.08 -18.41
C ASP A 395 26.62 -0.96 -19.93
N LYS A 396 27.76 -0.37 -20.31
CA LYS A 396 28.13 -0.10 -21.70
C LYS A 396 28.46 -1.37 -22.49
N LYS A 397 28.82 -2.47 -21.81
CA LYS A 397 29.25 -3.73 -22.44
C LYS A 397 28.22 -4.84 -22.30
N ARG A 398 27.37 -4.78 -21.27
CA ARG A 398 26.43 -5.86 -20.90
C ARG A 398 25.01 -5.35 -20.79
N CYS A 399 24.16 -5.73 -21.75
CA CYS A 399 22.74 -5.35 -21.75
C CYS A 399 21.98 -5.86 -20.52
N ASP A 400 22.41 -6.96 -19.92
CA ASP A 400 21.86 -7.58 -18.72
C ASP A 400 22.42 -6.97 -17.43
N LYS A 401 23.18 -5.87 -17.48
CA LYS A 401 23.77 -5.23 -16.31
C LYS A 401 23.54 -3.73 -16.28
N TYR A 402 23.51 -3.20 -15.07
CA TYR A 402 23.42 -1.77 -14.81
C TYR A 402 24.09 -1.43 -13.48
N TRP A 403 24.37 -0.15 -13.28
CA TRP A 403 24.97 0.40 -12.09
C TRP A 403 23.93 1.25 -11.37
N ARG A 404 23.97 1.24 -10.04
CA ARG A 404 23.19 2.16 -9.21
C ARG A 404 24.13 3.02 -8.40
N CYS A 405 23.89 4.31 -8.43
CA CYS A 405 24.64 5.29 -7.66
C CYS A 405 23.97 5.53 -6.31
N VAL A 406 24.69 5.27 -5.22
CA VAL A 406 24.20 5.49 -3.85
C VAL A 406 25.22 6.37 -3.14
N ASN A 407 24.86 7.64 -2.88
CA ASN A 407 25.73 8.63 -2.24
C ASN A 407 27.10 8.82 -2.92
N GLY A 408 27.16 8.70 -4.25
CA GLY A 408 28.39 8.83 -5.03
C GLY A 408 29.20 7.53 -5.18
N GLU A 409 28.79 6.44 -4.54
CA GLU A 409 29.38 5.11 -4.72
C GLU A 409 28.58 4.28 -5.73
N SER A 410 29.26 3.58 -6.64
CA SER A 410 28.63 2.77 -7.68
C SER A 410 28.52 1.30 -7.27
N VAL A 411 27.32 0.72 -7.35
CA VAL A 411 27.06 -0.71 -7.15
C VAL A 411 26.53 -1.33 -8.43
N GLN A 412 27.15 -2.40 -8.93
CA GLN A 412 26.70 -3.12 -10.13
C GLN A 412 25.61 -4.14 -9.81
N PHE A 413 24.57 -4.16 -10.63
CA PHE A 413 23.46 -5.11 -10.59
C PHE A 413 23.35 -5.86 -11.92
N MET A 414 22.79 -7.08 -11.86
CA MET A 414 22.51 -7.91 -13.02
C MET A 414 21.01 -8.19 -13.09
N CYS A 415 20.45 -8.04 -14.28
CA CYS A 415 19.07 -8.36 -14.58
C CYS A 415 18.78 -9.86 -14.45
N GLN A 416 17.51 -10.20 -14.28
CA GLN A 416 17.07 -11.60 -14.26
C GLN A 416 17.36 -12.26 -15.62
N PRO A 417 17.66 -13.56 -15.66
CA PRO A 417 17.94 -14.27 -16.91
C PRO A 417 16.85 -14.04 -17.97
N GLY A 418 17.25 -13.61 -19.18
CA GLY A 418 16.33 -13.31 -20.28
C GLY A 418 15.82 -11.87 -20.34
N THR A 419 16.19 -11.02 -19.37
CA THR A 419 15.85 -9.58 -19.35
C THR A 419 17.09 -8.71 -19.51
N VAL A 420 16.90 -7.49 -20.02
CA VAL A 420 17.95 -6.49 -20.23
C VAL A 420 17.54 -5.14 -19.65
N PHE A 421 18.49 -4.31 -19.26
CA PHE A 421 18.22 -3.06 -18.56
C PHE A 421 17.63 -2.01 -19.50
N ASN A 422 16.44 -1.53 -19.16
CA ASN A 422 15.72 -0.47 -19.84
C ASN A 422 16.09 0.88 -19.21
N THR A 423 16.92 1.66 -19.89
CA THR A 423 17.36 2.98 -19.41
C THR A 423 16.27 4.05 -19.38
N ALA A 424 15.16 3.87 -20.11
CA ALA A 424 14.03 4.81 -20.04
C ALA A 424 13.16 4.59 -18.81
N LEU A 425 13.04 3.33 -18.36
CA LEU A 425 12.20 2.93 -17.23
C LEU A 425 12.99 2.62 -15.96
N ASN A 426 14.32 2.58 -16.03
CA ASN A 426 15.23 2.18 -14.96
C ASN A 426 14.90 0.81 -14.33
N VAL A 427 14.45 -0.14 -15.15
CA VAL A 427 14.11 -1.52 -14.74
C VAL A 427 14.67 -2.54 -15.73
N CYS A 428 14.78 -3.79 -15.30
CA CYS A 428 15.05 -4.91 -16.21
C CYS A 428 13.76 -5.32 -16.92
N ASP A 429 13.79 -5.33 -18.25
CA ASP A 429 12.62 -5.59 -19.09
C ASP A 429 12.99 -6.57 -20.21
N TRP A 430 11.99 -7.08 -20.91
CA TRP A 430 12.19 -7.94 -22.06
C TRP A 430 12.92 -7.18 -23.19
N PRO A 431 13.87 -7.82 -23.90
CA PRO A 431 14.63 -7.16 -24.96
C PRO A 431 13.79 -6.45 -26.03
N ASN A 432 12.56 -6.90 -26.29
CA ASN A 432 11.69 -6.25 -27.27
C ASN A 432 11.19 -4.86 -26.82
N ASN A 433 11.20 -4.59 -25.52
CA ASN A 433 10.62 -3.40 -24.90
C ASN A 433 11.67 -2.36 -24.46
N VAL A 434 12.97 -2.65 -24.60
CA VAL A 434 14.02 -1.73 -24.12
C VAL A 434 14.30 -0.60 -25.11
N ASN A 435 14.72 0.55 -24.61
CA ASN A 435 15.04 1.72 -25.42
C ASN A 435 16.46 1.71 -26.02
N ARG A 436 17.27 0.69 -25.67
CA ARG A 436 18.63 0.46 -26.20
C ARG A 436 18.58 -0.46 -27.42
N SER A 437 18.76 0.11 -28.60
CA SER A 437 18.61 -0.62 -29.88
C SER A 437 19.55 -1.84 -30.02
N GLU A 438 20.75 -1.76 -29.46
CA GLU A 438 21.77 -2.80 -29.43
C GLU A 438 21.43 -3.95 -28.47
N CYS A 439 20.49 -3.72 -27.54
CA CYS A 439 20.02 -4.70 -26.56
C CYS A 439 18.68 -5.33 -26.93
N LYS A 440 18.09 -4.95 -28.07
CA LYS A 440 16.88 -5.59 -28.58
C LYS A 440 17.20 -6.93 -29.22
N ILE A 441 16.33 -7.92 -29.05
CA ILE A 441 16.37 -9.15 -29.85
C ILE A 441 16.02 -8.76 -31.29
N LYS A 442 16.90 -9.09 -32.24
CA LYS A 442 16.65 -8.97 -33.68
C LYS A 442 15.94 -10.19 -34.22
#